data_AF-A8XV01-F1
#
_entry.id   AF-A8XV01-F1
#
_cell.length_a   1.000
_cell.length_b   1.000
_cell.length_c   1.000
_cell.angle_alpha   90.00
_cell.angle_beta   90.00
_cell.angle_gamma   90.00
#
_symmetry.space_group_name_H-M   'P 1'
#
loop_
_entity.id
_entity.type
_entity.pdbx_description
1 polymer ?
#
loop_
_entity_poly.entity_id
_entity_poly.type
_entity_poly.pdbx_seq_one_letter_code
_entity_poly.pdbx_strand_id
1 'polypeptide(L)'
;MKTLTLTFCCFLSLCTTLPTKICGENEELVSCHNTCEPLCGFSPQICTMQCIINTCDCKKGYVRNALGKCVTVFDCTRETTKCPENETFHECGSACEPSCANPNPEICTEQCIINTCQCAPGFVRHGFNCVSPIECPPRGI
;
A
#
# COMPACT_ATOMS: atom_id res chain seq x y z
N MET A 1 -37.12 33.74 -32.67
CA MET A 1 -36.29 32.62 -33.20
C MET A 1 -36.36 31.48 -32.21
N LYS A 2 -36.74 30.31 -32.70
CA LYS A 2 -37.00 29.10 -31.93
C LYS A 2 -35.67 28.40 -31.63
N THR A 3 -35.42 28.07 -30.37
CA THR A 3 -34.51 26.98 -30.00
C THR A 3 -35.28 26.02 -29.11
N LEU A 4 -35.22 24.76 -29.52
CA LEU A 4 -36.07 23.65 -29.15
C LEU A 4 -35.65 23.14 -27.77
N THR A 5 -36.40 23.46 -26.72
CA THR A 5 -36.28 22.75 -25.45
C THR A 5 -36.84 21.34 -25.65
N LEU A 6 -35.98 20.34 -25.72
CA LEU A 6 -36.39 18.93 -25.61
C LEU A 6 -36.74 18.68 -24.14
N THR A 7 -37.96 19.08 -23.75
CA THR A 7 -38.53 18.75 -22.46
C THR A 7 -38.97 17.29 -22.53
N PHE A 8 -38.09 16.37 -22.14
CA PHE A 8 -38.51 14.99 -21.90
C PHE A 8 -39.24 14.96 -20.56
N CYS A 9 -40.56 15.18 -20.61
CA CYS A 9 -41.47 14.96 -19.49
C CYS A 9 -41.45 13.47 -19.12
N CYS A 10 -40.53 13.07 -18.24
CA CYS A 10 -40.62 11.77 -17.58
C CYS A 10 -41.45 11.93 -16.32
N PHE A 11 -42.66 11.36 -16.35
CA PHE A 11 -43.63 11.31 -15.28
C PHE A 11 -43.00 10.88 -13.94
N LEU A 12 -43.24 11.64 -12.86
CA LEU A 12 -43.19 11.23 -11.44
C LEU A 12 -41.94 10.50 -10.89
N SER A 13 -40.81 10.48 -11.59
CA SER A 13 -39.60 9.86 -11.09
C SER A 13 -38.79 10.86 -10.27
N LEU A 14 -38.67 10.64 -8.95
CA LEU A 14 -37.63 11.29 -8.16
C LEU A 14 -36.30 11.02 -8.88
N CYS A 15 -35.69 12.06 -9.43
CA CYS A 15 -34.32 11.99 -9.90
C CYS A 15 -33.43 11.89 -8.66
N THR A 16 -33.32 10.69 -8.09
CA THR A 16 -32.39 10.41 -7.01
C THR A 16 -31.01 10.32 -7.65
N THR A 17 -30.23 11.38 -7.51
CA THR A 17 -28.78 11.29 -7.75
C THR A 17 -28.24 10.25 -6.79
N LEU A 18 -27.80 9.09 -7.30
CA LEU A 18 -27.04 8.12 -6.50
C LEU A 18 -25.88 8.88 -5.86
N PRO A 19 -25.63 8.72 -4.54
CA PRO A 19 -24.50 9.38 -3.90
C PRO A 19 -23.22 8.90 -4.59
N THR A 20 -22.60 9.80 -5.35
CA THR A 20 -21.28 9.54 -5.93
C THR A 20 -20.29 9.51 -4.77
N LYS A 21 -19.51 8.44 -4.66
CA LYS A 21 -18.49 8.35 -3.62
C LYS A 21 -17.51 9.50 -3.80
N ILE A 22 -17.29 10.26 -2.73
CA ILE A 22 -16.30 11.33 -2.67
C ILE A 22 -15.06 10.75 -2.00
N CYS A 23 -13.92 10.86 -2.65
CA CYS A 23 -12.64 10.42 -2.12
C CYS A 23 -11.97 11.53 -1.29
N GLY A 24 -11.12 11.13 -0.35
CA GLY A 24 -10.39 12.03 0.52
C GLY A 24 -9.22 12.73 -0.17
N GLU A 25 -8.43 13.43 0.64
CA GLU A 25 -7.19 14.05 0.18
C GLU A 25 -6.21 12.98 -0.34
N ASN A 26 -5.59 13.24 -1.49
CA ASN A 26 -4.65 12.34 -2.17
C ASN A 26 -5.21 10.96 -2.53
N GLU A 27 -6.53 10.86 -2.61
CA GLU A 27 -7.24 9.67 -3.08
C GLU A 27 -7.90 9.91 -4.44
N GLU A 28 -8.08 8.85 -5.22
CA GLU A 28 -8.82 8.84 -6.47
C GLU A 28 -9.82 7.68 -6.51
N LEU A 29 -10.97 7.93 -7.13
CA LEU A 29 -11.99 6.90 -7.31
C LEU A 29 -11.50 5.92 -8.37
N VAL A 30 -11.34 4.66 -8.00
CA VAL A 30 -10.91 3.61 -8.91
C VAL A 30 -12.10 2.81 -9.43
N SER A 31 -11.97 2.30 -10.65
CA SER A 31 -12.95 1.36 -11.22
C SER A 31 -12.91 0.00 -10.52
N CYS A 32 -11.76 -0.34 -9.92
CA CYS A 32 -11.50 -1.63 -9.31
C CYS A 32 -10.41 -1.53 -8.24
N HIS A 33 -10.77 -1.71 -6.96
CA HIS A 33 -9.82 -1.77 -5.84
C HIS A 33 -9.46 -3.22 -5.44
N ASN A 34 -8.21 -3.44 -5.03
CA ASN A 34 -7.69 -4.70 -4.48
C ASN A 34 -6.72 -4.46 -3.29
N THR A 35 -6.16 -5.51 -2.68
CA THR A 35 -5.30 -5.41 -1.47
C THR A 35 -3.86 -4.93 -1.70
N CYS A 36 -3.47 -4.49 -2.91
CA CYS A 36 -2.10 -4.07 -3.23
C CYS A 36 -1.90 -2.56 -3.29
N GLU A 37 -2.79 -1.81 -2.64
CA GLU A 37 -2.52 -0.40 -2.38
C GLU A 37 -1.24 -0.25 -1.54
N PRO A 38 -0.29 0.62 -1.93
CA PRO A 38 0.92 0.88 -1.15
C PRO A 38 0.60 1.42 0.25
N LEU A 39 1.33 0.94 1.25
CA LEU A 39 1.16 1.31 2.65
C LEU A 39 2.41 2.03 3.16
N CYS A 40 2.28 2.76 4.27
CA CYS A 40 3.47 3.20 4.99
C CYS A 40 4.34 1.98 5.34
N GLY A 41 5.64 2.08 5.12
CA GLY A 41 6.60 1.02 5.44
C GLY A 41 6.81 -0.05 4.37
N PHE A 42 5.78 -0.43 3.62
CA PHE A 42 5.87 -1.54 2.66
C PHE A 42 4.78 -1.48 1.58
N SER A 43 5.02 -2.18 0.47
CA SER A 43 4.02 -2.38 -0.58
C SER A 43 3.66 -3.86 -0.66
N PRO A 44 2.38 -4.24 -0.46
CA PRO A 44 1.95 -5.62 -0.66
C PRO A 44 2.27 -6.10 -2.08
N GLN A 45 2.82 -7.30 -2.21
CA GLN A 45 3.18 -7.91 -3.50
C GLN A 45 2.22 -9.05 -3.90
N ILE A 46 1.48 -9.59 -2.92
CA ILE A 46 0.45 -10.60 -3.14
C ILE A 46 -0.91 -9.90 -3.00
N CYS A 47 -1.62 -9.80 -4.11
CA CYS A 47 -2.90 -9.13 -4.20
C CYS A 47 -4.05 -10.13 -4.26
N THR A 48 -5.17 -9.81 -3.63
CA THR A 48 -6.43 -10.48 -3.93
C THR A 48 -6.87 -10.14 -5.36
N MET A 49 -7.48 -11.10 -6.07
CA MET A 49 -8.12 -10.85 -7.37
C MET A 49 -9.50 -10.18 -7.26
N GLN A 50 -9.85 -9.67 -6.08
CA GLN A 50 -11.13 -9.02 -5.86
C GLN A 50 -11.17 -7.65 -6.56
N CYS A 51 -12.37 -7.28 -7.01
CA CYS A 51 -12.63 -6.00 -7.63
C CYS A 51 -13.69 -5.26 -6.84
N ILE A 52 -13.25 -4.45 -5.87
CA ILE A 52 -14.17 -3.70 -5.01
C ILE A 52 -14.47 -2.38 -5.73
N ILE A 53 -15.64 -2.33 -6.37
CA ILE A 53 -16.12 -1.12 -7.05
C ILE A 53 -16.48 -0.02 -6.05
N ASN A 54 -16.62 1.22 -6.53
CA ASN A 54 -16.94 2.38 -5.71
C ASN A 54 -15.98 2.51 -4.51
N THR A 55 -14.68 2.35 -4.77
CA THR A 55 -13.61 2.47 -3.78
C THR A 55 -12.59 3.52 -4.18
N CYS A 56 -11.95 4.13 -3.18
CA CYS A 56 -10.97 5.18 -3.37
C CYS A 56 -9.60 4.61 -3.00
N ASP A 57 -8.64 4.78 -3.89
CA ASP A 57 -7.26 4.36 -3.68
C ASP A 57 -6.37 5.60 -3.55
N CYS A 58 -5.25 5.46 -2.87
CA CYS A 58 -4.21 6.48 -2.87
C CYS A 58 -3.74 6.72 -4.30
N LYS A 59 -3.67 8.01 -4.68
CA LYS A 59 -3.09 8.43 -5.95
C LYS A 59 -1.66 7.92 -6.06
N LYS A 60 -1.20 7.72 -7.29
CA LYS A 60 0.20 7.36 -7.56
C LYS A 60 1.18 8.29 -6.83
N GLY A 61 2.11 7.68 -6.08
CA GLY A 61 3.12 8.39 -5.28
C GLY A 61 2.73 8.61 -3.81
N TYR A 62 1.50 8.30 -3.44
CA TYR A 62 1.02 8.30 -2.06
C TYR A 62 0.90 6.89 -1.52
N VAL A 63 0.97 6.76 -0.19
CA VAL A 63 0.81 5.50 0.54
C VAL A 63 -0.24 5.66 1.63
N ARG A 64 -0.99 4.60 1.92
CA ARG A 64 -1.98 4.63 3.01
C ARG A 64 -1.31 4.35 4.34
N ASN A 65 -1.54 5.23 5.32
CA ASN A 65 -1.06 5.04 6.68
C ASN A 65 -2.10 4.30 7.55
N ALA A 66 -1.71 3.93 8.77
CA ALA A 66 -2.57 3.19 9.71
C ALA A 66 -3.82 3.96 10.18
N LEU A 67 -3.87 5.28 9.96
CA LEU A 67 -5.04 6.12 10.22
C LEU A 67 -6.00 6.19 9.02
N GLY A 68 -5.68 5.47 7.94
CA GLY A 68 -6.47 5.43 6.71
C GLY A 68 -6.26 6.61 5.78
N LYS A 69 -5.26 7.47 5.99
CA LYS A 69 -4.97 8.63 5.13
C LYS A 69 -3.91 8.31 4.09
N CYS A 70 -4.06 8.85 2.89
CA CYS A 70 -3.05 8.83 1.84
C CYS A 70 -2.06 9.98 2.03
N VAL A 71 -0.81 9.64 2.34
CA VAL A 71 0.28 10.56 2.67
C VAL A 71 1.51 10.26 1.80
N THR A 72 2.53 11.11 1.84
CA THR A 72 3.80 10.77 1.18
C THR A 72 4.59 9.80 2.06
N VAL A 73 5.52 9.04 1.48
CA VAL A 73 6.39 8.14 2.26
C VAL A 73 7.17 8.89 3.34
N PHE A 74 7.51 10.16 3.12
CA PHE A 74 8.23 10.99 4.10
C PHE A 74 7.38 11.33 5.33
N ASP A 75 6.05 11.32 5.21
CA ASP A 75 5.12 11.61 6.30
C ASP A 75 4.75 10.36 7.12
N CYS A 76 5.26 9.19 6.73
CA CYS A 76 5.10 7.97 7.50
C CYS A 76 5.95 8.03 8.77
N THR A 77 5.36 7.58 9.88
CA THR A 77 6.01 7.55 11.20
C THR A 77 5.87 6.17 11.80
N ARG A 78 6.55 5.90 12.91
CA ARG A 78 6.40 4.64 13.65
C ARG A 78 4.95 4.43 14.11
N GLU A 79 4.27 5.50 14.50
CA GLU A 79 2.91 5.46 15.03
C GLU A 79 1.87 5.27 13.93
N THR A 80 2.17 5.71 12.71
CA THR A 80 1.27 5.62 11.56
C THR A 80 1.62 4.49 10.60
N THR A 81 2.58 3.64 10.96
CA THR A 81 3.03 2.50 10.16
C THR A 81 2.73 1.19 10.87
N LYS A 82 2.08 0.26 10.17
CA LYS A 82 1.85 -1.10 10.65
C LYS A 82 2.68 -2.06 9.80
N CYS A 83 3.82 -2.51 10.33
CA CYS A 83 4.66 -3.45 9.62
C CYS A 83 4.03 -4.86 9.57
N PRO A 84 4.39 -5.66 8.55
CA PRO A 84 4.04 -7.08 8.50
C PRO A 84 4.62 -7.86 9.69
N GLU A 85 4.24 -9.14 9.77
CA GLU A 85 4.76 -10.03 10.80
C GLU A 85 6.29 -10.15 10.73
N ASN A 86 6.94 -10.15 11.90
CA ASN A 86 8.39 -10.21 12.05
C ASN A 86 9.15 -9.05 11.38
N GLU A 87 8.49 -7.91 11.18
CA GLU A 87 9.09 -6.69 10.67
C GLU A 87 8.96 -5.53 11.66
N THR A 88 9.96 -4.66 11.69
CA THR A 88 10.00 -3.43 12.48
C THR A 88 10.12 -2.21 11.59
N PHE A 89 9.53 -1.10 12.04
CA PHE A 89 9.64 0.18 11.34
C PHE A 89 11.01 0.82 11.56
N HIS A 90 11.63 1.27 10.47
CA HIS A 90 12.86 2.03 10.45
C HIS A 90 12.61 3.35 9.71
N GLU A 91 12.87 4.47 10.39
CA GLU A 91 12.93 5.78 9.74
C GLU A 91 14.04 5.82 8.68
N CYS A 92 15.15 5.14 8.97
CA CYS A 92 16.25 4.90 8.06
C CYS A 92 16.61 3.41 8.03
N GLY A 93 16.06 2.70 7.05
CA GLY A 93 16.33 1.28 6.82
C GLY A 93 17.61 1.05 6.01
N SER A 94 18.24 -0.11 6.21
CA SER A 94 19.44 -0.54 5.49
C SER A 94 19.10 -1.04 4.09
N ALA A 95 19.88 -0.69 3.07
CA ALA A 95 19.74 -1.33 1.76
C ALA A 95 20.30 -2.76 1.68
N CYS A 96 20.88 -3.24 2.77
CA CYS A 96 21.34 -4.61 2.92
C CYS A 96 20.54 -5.31 4.01
N GLU A 97 19.27 -5.51 3.78
CA GLU A 97 18.50 -6.32 4.68
C GLU A 97 18.98 -7.79 4.64
N PRO A 98 19.24 -8.42 5.80
CA PRO A 98 19.55 -9.84 5.88
C PRO A 98 18.49 -10.69 5.18
N SER A 99 18.92 -11.70 4.43
CA SER A 99 18.03 -12.62 3.72
C SER A 99 18.46 -14.08 3.89
N CYS A 100 17.60 -15.04 3.59
CA CYS A 100 18.00 -16.45 3.58
C CYS A 100 19.16 -16.74 2.61
N ALA A 101 19.25 -15.98 1.50
CA ALA A 101 20.34 -16.11 0.54
C ALA A 101 21.66 -15.50 1.08
N ASN A 102 21.56 -14.38 1.81
CA ASN A 102 22.68 -13.70 2.42
C ASN A 102 22.32 -13.22 3.85
N PRO A 103 22.48 -14.08 4.88
CA PRO A 103 22.08 -13.75 6.24
C PRO A 103 22.95 -12.69 6.92
N ASN A 104 24.21 -12.54 6.48
CA ASN A 104 25.16 -11.59 7.04
C ASN A 104 25.79 -10.76 5.91
N PRO A 105 25.10 -9.72 5.42
CA PRO A 105 25.65 -8.85 4.38
C PRO A 105 26.90 -8.10 4.88
N GLU A 106 28.05 -8.31 4.23
CA GLU A 106 29.32 -7.71 4.64
C GLU A 106 29.56 -6.30 4.06
N ILE A 107 29.10 -6.06 2.83
CA ILE A 107 29.35 -4.81 2.10
C ILE A 107 28.01 -4.16 1.79
N CYS A 108 27.82 -2.97 2.36
CA CYS A 108 26.57 -2.23 2.27
C CYS A 108 26.80 -0.77 1.94
N THR A 109 25.85 -0.23 1.20
CA THR A 109 25.82 1.20 0.91
C THR A 109 25.16 1.91 2.09
N GLU A 110 25.65 3.10 2.43
CA GLU A 110 25.09 3.97 3.48
C GLU A 110 23.78 4.66 3.04
N GLN A 111 23.08 4.06 2.07
CA GLN A 111 21.82 4.61 1.57
C GLN A 111 20.71 4.33 2.57
N CYS A 112 19.90 5.36 2.82
CA CYS A 112 18.81 5.32 3.75
C CYS A 112 17.51 4.98 3.03
N ILE A 113 16.95 3.79 3.28
CA ILE A 113 15.59 3.48 2.82
C ILE A 113 14.62 4.13 3.81
N ILE A 114 14.04 5.24 3.41
CA ILE A 114 13.23 6.09 4.31
C ILE A 114 11.93 5.40 4.69
N ASN A 115 11.60 5.46 5.98
CA ASN A 115 10.30 5.08 6.56
C ASN A 115 9.79 3.72 6.08
N THR A 116 10.63 2.70 6.22
CA THR A 116 10.41 1.35 5.69
C THR A 116 10.24 0.32 6.81
N CYS A 117 9.52 -0.75 6.53
CA CYS A 117 9.49 -1.95 7.36
C CYS A 117 10.59 -2.91 6.91
N GLN A 118 11.38 -3.38 7.86
CA GLN A 118 12.44 -4.37 7.63
C GLN A 118 12.34 -5.51 8.63
N CYS A 119 12.91 -6.66 8.30
CA CYS A 119 12.97 -7.81 9.19
C CYS A 119 13.50 -7.39 10.56
N ALA A 120 12.74 -7.76 11.58
CA ALA A 120 13.09 -7.49 12.96
C ALA A 120 14.43 -8.18 13.31
N PRO A 121 15.17 -7.69 14.32
CA PRO A 121 16.40 -8.32 14.75
C PRO A 121 16.24 -9.83 15.00
N GLY A 122 17.10 -10.64 14.38
CA GLY A 122 17.05 -12.11 14.46
C GLY A 122 16.23 -12.79 13.36
N PHE A 123 15.53 -12.04 12.50
CA PHE A 123 14.82 -12.55 11.32
C PHE A 123 15.58 -12.20 10.03
N VAL A 124 15.31 -12.98 8.98
CA VAL A 124 15.88 -12.77 7.65
C VAL A 124 14.78 -12.81 6.58
N ARG A 125 14.95 -12.03 5.52
CA ARG A 125 14.00 -11.94 4.40
C ARG A 125 14.01 -13.23 3.57
N HIS A 126 12.82 -13.77 3.33
CA HIS A 126 12.58 -14.85 2.38
C HIS A 126 11.32 -14.57 1.56
N GLY A 127 11.51 -14.23 0.27
CA GLY A 127 10.41 -13.72 -0.56
C GLY A 127 9.86 -12.43 0.02
N PHE A 128 8.57 -12.41 0.36
CA PHE A 128 7.88 -11.24 0.94
C PHE A 128 7.74 -11.31 2.47
N ASN A 129 8.26 -12.37 3.11
CA ASN A 129 8.13 -12.58 4.55
C ASN A 129 9.48 -12.50 5.25
N CYS A 130 9.45 -12.19 6.54
CA CYS A 130 10.60 -12.32 7.43
C CYS A 130 10.43 -13.59 8.28
N VAL A 131 11.42 -14.49 8.18
CA VAL A 131 11.41 -15.81 8.79
C VAL A 131 12.61 -15.97 9.71
N SER A 132 12.53 -16.91 10.65
CA SER A 132 13.70 -17.28 11.44
C SER A 132 14.76 -17.92 10.54
N PRO A 133 16.07 -17.71 10.77
CA PRO A 133 17.13 -18.32 9.96
C PRO A 133 17.04 -19.84 9.82
N ILE A 134 16.47 -20.55 10.81
CA ILE A 134 16.26 -22.00 10.75
C ILE A 134 15.15 -22.43 9.78
N GLU A 135 14.23 -21.52 9.44
CA GLU A 135 13.12 -21.74 8.51
C GLU A 135 13.51 -21.45 7.06
N CYS A 136 14.75 -21.00 6.83
CA CYS A 136 15.26 -20.80 5.48
C CYS A 136 15.28 -22.13 4.71
N PRO A 137 14.88 -22.13 3.43
CA PRO A 137 14.94 -23.34 2.62
C PRO A 137 16.40 -23.79 2.46
N PRO A 138 16.64 -25.12 2.34
CA PRO A 138 17.95 -25.64 1.99
C PRO A 138 18.46 -24.99 0.70
N ARG A 139 19.76 -24.68 0.64
CA ARG A 139 20.36 -24.11 -0.56
C ARG A 139 20.32 -25.14 -1.70
N GLY A 140 19.37 -24.97 -2.61
CA GLY A 140 19.27 -25.70 -3.88
C GLY A 140 18.70 -27.11 -3.79
N ILE A 141 17.50 -27.30 -4.35
CA ILE A 141 17.14 -28.50 -5.11
C ILE A 141 16.70 -28.01 -6.49
#